data_AF-A0A1L9WMZ0-F1
#
_entry.id   AF-A0A1L9WMZ0-F1
#
_cell.length_a   1.000
_cell.length_b   1.000
_cell.length_c   1.000
_cell.angle_alpha   90.00
_cell.angle_beta   90.00
_cell.angle_gamma   90.00
#
_symmetry.space_group_name_H-M   'P 1'
#
loop_
_entity.id
_entity.type
_entity.pdbx_description
1 polymer ?
#
loop_
_entity_poly.entity_id
_entity_poly.type
_entity_poly.pdbx_seq_one_letter_code
_entity_poly.pdbx_strand_id
1 'polypeptide(L)'
;MEALYSVAPPASTTPLVVGLLVGLALLYQTWTRSFIQTCFEYLPRQIKLPSPESTLEHEEIIAVSKEPDFSADWWTGSSTYELERRAIFSKHWLCLSHRSQFSKPGDYHALTVAGYPVFLILGKDGELRAFHNVCRHRAYPVTRKDRGSSTVLGCRYHGWSYNSLGQLIKAPHFDGVAGFDRAQNALFAVHTFTSRAGFVLVNLDTSLKVPPPEVELLDAFVGSREIALRSRWEGGQTVEGQVNWKLSVRIAESLIDTEGIRSLGSQRRFPSWLLNRLGVSQEGSASMTVFPITAVKAIDRKGYWCTLTCIPVSAQKTSFRLDLYSSSSSSSSMISEAKAITQETTNRLQKTIAELETAYRSCLEDTSSACVTLQPTAKDAGMQQAVLDALKTHLKLERQQGAEVFPAMRKPRENARFEQAEKLCKELDCVDRGPDMSW
;
A
#
# COMPACT_ATOMS: atom_id res chain seq x y z
N MET A 1 -78.15 18.98 13.62
CA MET A 1 -77.32 20.13 13.97
C MET A 1 -76.11 19.55 14.71
N GLU A 2 -74.87 19.53 14.23
CA GLU A 2 -74.18 20.10 13.05
C GLU A 2 -72.93 19.23 12.74
N ALA A 3 -72.24 19.22 11.59
CA ALA A 3 -72.45 19.80 10.24
C ALA A 3 -71.73 18.90 9.19
N LEU A 4 -71.85 19.22 7.90
CA LEU A 4 -71.05 18.63 6.81
C LEU A 4 -69.73 19.39 6.61
N TYR A 5 -68.60 18.69 6.57
CA TYR A 5 -67.40 19.17 5.88
C TYR A 5 -66.72 18.03 5.10
N SER A 6 -66.64 18.23 3.78
CA SER A 6 -65.92 17.35 2.85
C SER A 6 -64.42 17.67 2.87
N VAL A 7 -63.58 16.65 2.98
CA VAL A 7 -62.11 16.78 2.87
C VAL A 7 -61.69 16.14 1.55
N ALA A 8 -61.17 16.94 0.62
CA ALA A 8 -60.63 16.46 -0.64
C ALA A 8 -59.28 15.71 -0.43
N PRO A 9 -59.00 14.63 -1.19
CA PRO A 9 -57.71 13.94 -1.10
C PRO A 9 -56.57 14.79 -1.68
N PRO A 10 -55.34 14.67 -1.16
CA PRO A 10 -54.19 15.41 -1.67
C PRO A 10 -53.80 14.94 -3.09
N ALA A 11 -53.56 15.89 -3.98
CA ALA A 11 -53.12 15.61 -5.35
C ALA A 11 -51.72 14.97 -5.37
N SER A 12 -51.56 13.90 -6.15
CA SER A 12 -50.27 13.21 -6.28
C SER A 12 -49.30 14.02 -7.16
N THR A 13 -48.14 14.39 -6.60
CA THR A 13 -47.09 15.15 -7.29
C THR A 13 -46.14 14.27 -8.12
N THR A 14 -46.35 12.95 -8.12
CA THR A 14 -45.52 11.96 -8.82
C THR A 14 -45.45 12.07 -10.35
N PRO A 15 -46.50 12.42 -11.13
CA PRO A 15 -46.38 12.46 -12.59
C PRO A 15 -45.53 13.64 -13.09
N LEU A 16 -45.49 14.76 -12.35
CA LEU A 16 -44.71 15.95 -12.70
C LEU A 16 -43.20 15.71 -12.61
N VAL A 17 -42.74 15.03 -11.55
CA VAL A 17 -41.32 14.71 -11.35
C VAL A 17 -40.81 13.74 -12.42
N VAL A 18 -41.61 12.72 -12.78
CA VAL A 18 -41.25 11.76 -13.83
C VAL A 18 -41.16 12.44 -15.19
N GLY A 19 -42.10 13.32 -15.54
CA GLY A 19 -42.04 14.09 -16.79
C GLY A 19 -40.78 14.96 -16.90
N LEU A 20 -40.38 15.61 -15.80
CA LEU A 20 -39.21 16.49 -15.77
C LEU A 20 -37.89 15.71 -15.92
N LEU A 21 -37.77 14.52 -15.30
CA LEU A 21 -36.60 13.65 -15.45
C LEU A 21 -36.47 13.08 -16.88
N VAL A 22 -37.60 12.70 -17.52
CA VAL A 22 -37.59 12.24 -18.92
C VAL A 22 -37.19 13.38 -19.87
N GLY A 23 -37.68 14.61 -19.63
CA GLY A 23 -37.28 15.79 -20.40
C GLY A 23 -35.78 16.08 -20.34
N LEU A 24 -35.19 16.02 -19.14
CA LEU A 24 -33.74 16.20 -18.95
C LEU A 24 -32.90 15.11 -19.64
N ALA A 25 -33.34 13.84 -19.57
CA ALA A 25 -32.66 12.74 -20.24
C ALA A 25 -32.66 12.88 -21.77
N LEU A 26 -33.78 13.31 -22.36
CA LEU A 26 -33.89 13.55 -23.80
C LEU A 26 -33.04 14.75 -24.26
N LEU A 27 -33.00 15.85 -23.47
CA LEU A 27 -32.13 16.99 -23.73
C LEU A 27 -30.64 16.61 -23.67
N TYR A 28 -30.24 15.76 -22.72
CA TYR A 28 -28.86 15.28 -22.63
C TYR A 28 -28.46 14.41 -23.84
N GLN A 29 -29.37 13.56 -24.33
CA GLN A 29 -29.13 12.72 -25.51
C GLN A 29 -29.08 13.50 -26.83
N THR A 30 -29.84 14.57 -26.99
CA THR A 30 -29.77 15.42 -28.19
C THR A 30 -28.52 16.31 -28.17
N TRP A 31 -28.16 16.87 -27.02
CA TRP A 31 -26.98 17.73 -26.87
C TRP A 31 -25.67 16.96 -27.12
N THR A 32 -25.54 15.75 -26.56
CA THR A 32 -24.36 14.89 -26.78
C THR A 32 -24.22 14.43 -28.24
N ARG A 33 -25.32 14.17 -28.96
CA ARG A 33 -25.28 13.86 -30.40
C ARG A 33 -24.84 15.04 -31.26
N SER A 34 -25.35 16.24 -31.01
CA SER A 34 -24.91 17.44 -31.73
C SER A 34 -23.41 17.71 -31.55
N PHE A 35 -22.92 17.63 -30.31
CA PHE A 35 -21.52 17.93 -29.98
C PHE A 35 -20.53 16.96 -30.67
N ILE A 36 -20.82 15.66 -30.65
CA ILE A 36 -19.97 14.65 -31.30
C ILE A 36 -19.93 14.86 -32.83
N GLN A 37 -21.04 15.29 -33.43
CA GLN A 37 -21.11 15.51 -34.88
C GLN A 37 -20.30 16.74 -35.33
N THR A 38 -20.18 17.79 -34.50
CA THR A 38 -19.35 18.97 -34.82
C THR A 38 -17.84 18.69 -34.68
N CYS A 39 -17.45 17.82 -33.74
CA CYS A 39 -16.04 17.49 -33.50
C CYS A 39 -15.40 16.62 -34.59
N PHE A 40 -16.19 15.96 -35.46
CA PHE A 40 -15.66 15.10 -36.53
C PHE A 40 -15.43 15.82 -37.88
N GLU A 41 -15.84 17.09 -38.03
CA GLU A 41 -15.65 17.84 -39.28
C GLU A 41 -14.33 18.65 -39.34
N TYR A 42 -13.56 18.73 -38.24
CA TYR A 42 -12.34 19.56 -38.17
C TYR A 42 -11.03 18.77 -37.98
N LEU A 43 -10.52 18.30 -39.13
CA LEU A 43 -9.11 18.09 -39.52
C LEU A 43 -8.25 16.97 -38.87
N PRO A 44 -7.14 16.55 -39.53
CA PRO A 44 -6.67 16.93 -40.87
C PRO A 44 -6.78 15.81 -41.94
N ARG A 45 -6.84 16.23 -43.20
CA ARG A 45 -6.78 15.36 -44.39
C ARG A 45 -5.42 14.67 -44.52
N GLN A 46 -5.42 13.48 -45.14
CA GLN A 46 -4.20 12.80 -45.58
C GLN A 46 -3.35 13.69 -46.49
N ILE A 47 -2.07 13.83 -46.16
CA ILE A 47 -1.06 14.47 -47.01
C ILE A 47 -0.60 13.44 -48.05
N LYS A 48 -0.72 13.75 -49.34
CA LYS A 48 -0.08 12.97 -50.40
C LYS A 48 1.42 13.27 -50.43
N LEU A 49 2.26 12.25 -50.26
CA LEU A 49 3.69 12.36 -50.57
C LEU A 49 3.89 12.40 -52.09
N PRO A 50 4.76 13.29 -52.61
CA PRO A 50 5.36 13.13 -53.92
C PRO A 50 6.56 12.16 -53.85
N SER A 51 6.75 11.37 -54.90
CA SER A 51 7.97 10.59 -55.13
C SER A 51 9.04 11.44 -55.82
N PRO A 52 10.31 11.37 -55.36
CA PRO A 52 11.44 11.59 -56.23
C PRO A 52 12.38 10.37 -56.26
N GLU A 53 12.72 9.93 -57.47
CA GLU A 53 14.01 9.26 -57.68
C GLU A 53 15.12 10.30 -57.53
N SER A 54 16.20 9.98 -56.81
CA SER A 54 17.61 10.11 -57.22
C SER A 54 18.59 10.27 -56.06
N THR A 55 19.81 9.77 -56.31
CA THR A 55 21.09 10.01 -55.59
C THR A 55 21.19 9.65 -54.10
N LEU A 56 22.06 8.67 -53.84
CA LEU A 56 22.52 8.26 -52.51
C LEU A 56 23.56 9.26 -51.98
N GLU A 57 23.21 10.03 -50.95
CA GLU A 57 24.19 10.62 -50.03
C GLU A 57 23.90 10.09 -48.61
N HIS A 58 24.95 9.66 -47.91
CA HIS A 58 24.82 9.11 -46.56
C HIS A 58 24.71 10.25 -45.54
N GLU A 59 23.49 10.75 -45.31
CA GLU A 59 23.21 11.46 -44.06
C GLU A 59 23.15 10.45 -42.91
N GLU A 60 24.10 10.53 -41.97
CA GLU A 60 23.97 9.86 -40.67
C GLU A 60 22.78 10.46 -39.93
N ILE A 61 21.63 9.79 -40.03
CA ILE A 61 20.47 10.08 -39.18
C ILE A 61 20.89 9.77 -37.74
N ILE A 62 21.27 10.80 -36.99
CA ILE A 62 21.46 10.73 -35.54
C ILE A 62 20.09 10.43 -34.93
N ALA A 63 19.80 9.14 -34.80
CA ALA A 63 18.58 8.65 -34.17
C ALA A 63 18.65 8.98 -32.67
N VAL A 64 18.08 10.13 -32.30
CA VAL A 64 17.84 10.51 -30.90
C VAL A 64 16.81 9.54 -30.33
N SER A 65 17.29 8.41 -29.83
CA SER A 65 16.49 7.46 -29.07
C SER A 65 16.05 8.14 -27.78
N LYS A 66 14.74 8.15 -27.52
CA LYS A 66 14.22 8.55 -26.22
C LYS A 66 14.79 7.59 -25.18
N GLU A 67 15.47 8.11 -24.16
CA GLU A 67 15.93 7.28 -23.03
C GLU A 67 14.73 6.49 -22.45
N PRO A 68 14.91 5.19 -22.11
CA PRO A 68 13.85 4.41 -21.52
C PRO A 68 13.39 5.04 -20.20
N ASP A 69 12.08 5.16 -20.01
CA ASP A 69 11.53 5.81 -18.82
C ASP A 69 11.87 5.07 -17.50
N PHE A 70 12.21 3.77 -17.58
CA PHE A 70 12.63 2.92 -16.46
C PHE A 70 14.12 2.59 -16.55
N SER A 71 14.78 2.44 -15.40
CA SER A 71 16.20 2.06 -15.35
C SER A 71 16.42 0.61 -15.82
N ALA A 72 17.62 0.31 -16.35
CA ALA A 72 17.97 -1.04 -16.77
C ALA A 72 17.93 -2.07 -15.62
N ASP A 73 18.16 -1.62 -14.39
CA ASP A 73 18.13 -2.41 -13.16
C ASP A 73 16.77 -2.38 -12.44
N TRP A 74 15.70 -1.85 -13.05
CA TRP A 74 14.40 -1.58 -12.42
C TRP A 74 13.84 -2.75 -11.60
N TRP A 75 14.01 -3.98 -12.08
CA TRP A 75 13.48 -5.18 -11.42
C TRP A 75 14.45 -5.81 -10.42
N THR A 76 15.76 -5.76 -10.65
CA THR A 76 16.76 -6.57 -9.92
C THR A 76 17.79 -5.78 -9.15
N GLY A 77 17.92 -4.48 -9.40
CA GLY A 77 18.99 -3.63 -8.91
C GLY A 77 18.89 -3.32 -7.43
N SER A 78 19.93 -3.66 -6.68
CA SER A 78 20.08 -3.25 -5.28
C SER A 78 20.12 -1.72 -5.14
N SER A 79 20.74 -1.02 -6.10
CA SER A 79 20.75 0.44 -6.23
C SER A 79 19.34 1.02 -6.33
N THR A 80 18.54 0.52 -7.27
CA THR A 80 17.15 0.93 -7.43
C THR A 80 16.31 0.59 -6.19
N TYR A 81 16.53 -0.57 -5.58
CA TYR A 81 15.83 -0.94 -4.33
C TYR A 81 16.19 -0.01 -3.16
N GLU A 82 17.45 0.36 -2.96
CA GLU A 82 17.83 1.33 -1.91
C GLU A 82 17.25 2.72 -2.18
N LEU A 83 17.11 3.13 -3.45
CA LEU A 83 16.36 4.32 -3.83
C LEU A 83 14.86 4.17 -3.54
N GLU A 84 14.22 3.02 -3.83
CA GLU A 84 12.82 2.75 -3.46
C GLU A 84 12.59 2.79 -1.94
N ARG A 85 13.54 2.27 -1.14
CA ARG A 85 13.50 2.31 0.33
C ARG A 85 13.40 3.74 0.86
N ARG A 86 14.21 4.66 0.35
CA ARG A 86 14.20 6.07 0.77
C ARG A 86 13.13 6.92 0.07
N ALA A 87 12.85 6.70 -1.22
CA ALA A 87 11.88 7.47 -1.99
C ALA A 87 10.42 7.10 -1.70
N ILE A 88 10.15 5.80 -1.51
CA ILE A 88 8.79 5.27 -1.38
C ILE A 88 8.52 4.84 0.05
N PHE A 89 9.17 3.76 0.50
CA PHE A 89 8.83 3.11 1.77
C PHE A 89 9.07 3.98 3.01
N SER A 90 10.02 4.91 2.93
CA SER A 90 10.28 5.86 4.03
C SER A 90 9.40 7.11 4.05
N LYS A 91 8.61 7.38 2.99
CA LYS A 91 7.86 8.65 2.81
C LYS A 91 6.36 8.50 2.61
N HIS A 92 5.90 7.35 2.12
CA HIS A 92 4.49 7.11 1.81
C HIS A 92 3.78 6.44 2.99
N TRP A 93 2.47 6.61 3.05
CA TRP A 93 1.63 5.93 4.02
C TRP A 93 1.45 4.46 3.64
N LEU A 94 2.00 3.57 4.45
CA LEU A 94 1.96 2.12 4.23
C LEU A 94 0.82 1.51 5.05
N CYS A 95 -0.16 0.90 4.39
CA CYS A 95 -1.27 0.20 5.07
C CYS A 95 -0.82 -1.18 5.56
N LEU A 96 -0.47 -1.30 6.84
CA LEU A 96 0.18 -2.50 7.39
C LEU A 96 -0.76 -3.45 8.16
N SER A 97 -1.93 -2.98 8.61
CA SER A 97 -2.84 -3.81 9.41
C SER A 97 -4.26 -3.24 9.42
N HIS A 98 -5.15 -3.91 10.16
CA HIS A 98 -6.51 -3.48 10.45
C HIS A 98 -6.76 -3.54 11.96
N ARG A 99 -7.54 -2.58 12.49
CA ARG A 99 -7.79 -2.38 13.92
C ARG A 99 -8.34 -3.63 14.62
N SER A 100 -9.06 -4.48 13.90
CA SER A 100 -9.61 -5.74 14.45
C SER A 100 -8.60 -6.84 14.70
N GLN A 101 -7.36 -6.72 14.20
CA GLN A 101 -6.29 -7.65 14.57
C GLN A 101 -5.83 -7.48 16.04
N PHE A 102 -6.24 -6.40 16.70
CA PHE A 102 -5.89 -6.02 18.07
C PHE A 102 -7.12 -6.05 18.98
N SER A 103 -7.27 -7.10 19.78
CA SER A 103 -8.47 -7.34 20.57
C SER A 103 -8.50 -6.54 21.88
N LYS A 104 -7.33 -6.26 22.49
CA LYS A 104 -7.22 -5.59 23.80
C LYS A 104 -5.95 -4.73 23.92
N PRO A 105 -5.94 -3.73 24.83
CA PRO A 105 -4.74 -2.94 25.12
C PRO A 105 -3.51 -3.79 25.45
N GLY A 106 -2.37 -3.42 24.86
CA GLY A 106 -1.12 -4.15 24.92
C GLY A 106 -0.94 -5.18 23.80
N ASP A 107 -1.98 -5.54 23.03
CA ASP A 107 -1.80 -6.34 21.83
C ASP A 107 -0.86 -5.60 20.85
N TYR A 108 0.15 -6.31 20.34
CA TYR A 108 1.16 -5.76 19.44
C TYR A 108 1.47 -6.70 18.28
N HIS A 109 1.84 -6.10 17.15
CA HIS A 109 2.22 -6.75 15.91
C HIS A 109 3.56 -6.17 15.44
N ALA A 110 4.59 -7.00 15.27
CA ALA A 110 5.91 -6.59 14.78
C ALA A 110 6.16 -7.16 13.38
N LEU A 111 6.80 -6.36 12.54
CA LEU A 111 7.15 -6.70 11.16
C LEU A 111 8.32 -5.84 10.68
N THR A 112 9.01 -6.30 9.63
CA THR A 112 10.06 -5.52 8.95
C THR A 112 9.58 -5.17 7.56
N VAL A 113 9.48 -3.87 7.26
CA VAL A 113 8.99 -3.38 5.96
C VAL A 113 10.14 -2.70 5.24
N ALA A 114 10.54 -3.22 4.07
CA ALA A 114 11.66 -2.65 3.29
C ALA A 114 12.95 -2.46 4.13
N GLY A 115 13.26 -3.44 4.99
CA GLY A 115 14.39 -3.39 5.92
C GLY A 115 14.19 -2.53 7.18
N TYR A 116 13.05 -1.83 7.35
CA TYR A 116 12.74 -1.05 8.55
C TYR A 116 11.95 -1.90 9.57
N PRO A 117 12.55 -2.29 10.72
CA PRO A 117 11.85 -3.05 11.73
C PRO A 117 10.92 -2.15 12.54
N VAL A 118 9.63 -2.47 12.56
CA VAL A 118 8.57 -1.70 13.25
C VAL A 118 7.67 -2.62 14.07
N PHE A 119 6.95 -2.04 15.03
CA PHE A 119 5.81 -2.69 15.65
C PHE A 119 4.65 -1.71 15.86
N LEU A 120 3.44 -2.23 15.70
CA LEU A 120 2.17 -1.62 16.04
C LEU A 120 1.77 -2.10 17.45
N ILE A 121 1.22 -1.23 18.30
CA ILE A 121 0.68 -1.58 19.61
C ILE A 121 -0.61 -0.82 19.91
N LEU A 122 -1.59 -1.51 20.49
CA LEU A 122 -2.84 -0.91 20.97
C LEU A 122 -2.65 -0.33 22.38
N GLY A 123 -2.85 0.97 22.53
CA GLY A 123 -2.79 1.66 23.82
C GLY A 123 -3.99 1.37 24.74
N LYS A 124 -3.84 1.73 26.03
CA LYS A 124 -4.95 1.67 27.01
C LYS A 124 -6.06 2.70 26.75
N ASP A 125 -5.72 3.73 25.99
CA ASP A 125 -6.61 4.76 25.45
C ASP A 125 -7.38 4.31 24.19
N GLY A 126 -7.12 3.11 23.68
CA GLY A 126 -7.76 2.58 22.48
C GLY A 126 -7.07 2.96 21.16
N GLU A 127 -6.04 3.82 21.23
CA GLU A 127 -5.28 4.30 20.08
C GLU A 127 -4.17 3.34 19.66
N LEU A 128 -4.07 3.08 18.36
CA LEU A 128 -2.96 2.32 17.77
C LEU A 128 -1.75 3.23 17.52
N ARG A 129 -0.57 2.74 17.84
CA ARG A 129 0.70 3.45 17.67
C ARG A 129 1.76 2.57 17.05
N ALA A 130 2.56 3.15 16.16
CA ALA A 130 3.72 2.52 15.56
C ALA A 130 5.03 3.06 16.17
N PHE A 131 6.00 2.16 16.35
CA PHE A 131 7.36 2.49 16.75
C PHE A 131 8.36 1.65 15.96
N HIS A 132 9.58 2.16 15.77
CA HIS A 132 10.68 1.28 15.35
C HIS A 132 10.93 0.22 16.43
N ASN A 133 11.07 -1.05 16.01
CA ASN A 133 11.36 -2.18 16.89
C ASN A 133 12.86 -2.23 17.25
N VAL A 134 13.39 -1.11 17.78
CA VAL A 134 14.81 -0.88 18.03
C VAL A 134 14.95 -0.26 19.41
N CYS A 135 15.57 -0.98 20.36
CA CYS A 135 15.78 -0.47 21.71
C CYS A 135 16.79 0.68 21.71
N ARG A 136 16.42 1.79 22.35
CA ARG A 136 17.22 3.03 22.42
C ARG A 136 18.56 2.91 23.16
N HIS A 137 18.80 1.81 23.88
CA HIS A 137 20.09 1.55 24.55
C HIS A 137 21.18 1.07 23.58
N ARG A 138 20.97 -0.08 22.91
CA ARG A 138 21.95 -0.74 22.03
C ARG A 138 21.29 -1.49 20.87
N ALA A 139 20.33 -0.84 20.21
CA ALA A 139 19.61 -1.26 19.00
C ALA A 139 18.90 -2.64 18.99
N TYR A 140 18.98 -3.44 20.06
CA TYR A 140 18.35 -4.76 20.13
C TYR A 140 16.82 -4.69 19.98
N PRO A 141 16.16 -5.65 19.32
CA PRO A 141 14.70 -5.65 19.15
C PRO A 141 13.93 -5.55 20.48
N VAL A 142 12.95 -4.65 20.55
CA VAL A 142 12.10 -4.44 21.72
C VAL A 142 11.18 -5.64 21.93
N THR A 143 10.61 -6.14 20.83
CA THR A 143 9.96 -7.45 20.75
C THR A 143 10.67 -8.35 19.72
N ARG A 144 10.75 -9.65 20.03
CA ARG A 144 11.22 -10.70 19.10
C ARG A 144 10.09 -11.56 18.54
N LYS A 145 8.85 -11.36 19.01
CA LYS A 145 7.68 -12.06 18.49
C LYS A 145 6.97 -11.14 17.51
N ASP A 146 6.56 -11.69 16.37
CA ASP A 146 5.75 -11.00 15.37
C ASP A 146 4.39 -10.58 15.94
N ARG A 147 3.88 -11.30 16.96
CA ARG A 147 2.66 -10.97 17.67
C ARG A 147 2.74 -11.30 19.15
N GLY A 148 2.06 -10.51 19.98
CA GLY A 148 1.91 -10.77 21.40
C GLY A 148 1.00 -9.76 22.09
N SER A 149 0.98 -9.81 23.42
CA SER A 149 0.17 -8.90 24.24
C SER A 149 0.93 -8.52 25.51
N SER A 150 1.26 -7.25 25.68
CA SER A 150 1.77 -6.66 26.92
C SER A 150 1.66 -5.14 26.88
N THR A 151 1.24 -4.53 27.99
CA THR A 151 1.23 -3.05 28.12
C THR A 151 2.59 -2.46 28.46
N VAL A 152 3.59 -3.31 28.74
CA VAL A 152 5.00 -2.94 28.94
C VAL A 152 5.90 -3.90 28.16
N LEU A 153 6.73 -3.37 27.28
CA LEU A 153 7.67 -4.13 26.46
C LEU A 153 9.09 -3.97 27.00
N GLY A 154 9.62 -5.04 27.60
CA GLY A 154 10.99 -5.10 28.13
C GLY A 154 11.98 -5.66 27.13
N CYS A 155 12.97 -4.85 26.74
CA CYS A 155 14.07 -5.27 25.88
C CYS A 155 14.88 -6.39 26.56
N ARG A 156 14.98 -7.55 25.89
CA ARG A 156 15.62 -8.75 26.44
C ARG A 156 17.14 -8.67 26.62
N TYR A 157 17.79 -7.61 26.12
CA TYR A 157 19.24 -7.44 26.25
C TYR A 157 19.64 -6.88 27.62
N HIS A 158 19.10 -5.72 28.00
CA HIS A 158 19.50 -4.99 29.23
C HIS A 158 18.30 -4.54 30.09
N GLY A 159 17.09 -5.06 29.84
CA GLY A 159 15.92 -4.79 30.68
C GLY A 159 15.37 -3.36 30.64
N TRP A 160 15.78 -2.54 29.66
CA TRP A 160 15.10 -1.27 29.36
C TRP A 160 13.67 -1.56 28.91
N SER A 161 12.69 -0.97 29.58
CA SER A 161 11.26 -1.25 29.36
C SER A 161 10.47 -0.02 28.97
N TYR A 162 9.62 -0.19 27.98
CA TYR A 162 8.79 0.87 27.40
C TYR A 162 7.31 0.59 27.62
N ASN A 163 6.49 1.62 27.82
CA ASN A 163 5.03 1.48 27.85
C ASN A 163 4.44 1.54 26.42
N SER A 164 3.13 1.36 26.28
CA SER A 164 2.43 1.47 24.99
C SER A 164 2.41 2.88 24.36
N LEU A 165 2.90 3.91 25.07
CA LEU A 165 3.17 5.25 24.54
C LEU A 165 4.62 5.39 24.03
N GLY A 166 5.41 4.31 24.07
CA GLY A 166 6.83 4.29 23.71
C GLY A 166 7.76 4.94 24.73
N GLN A 167 7.25 5.44 25.85
CA GLN A 167 8.05 6.10 26.88
C GLN A 167 8.91 5.07 27.63
N LEU A 168 10.17 5.39 27.89
CA LEU A 168 11.06 4.56 28.70
C LEU A 168 10.65 4.67 30.18
N ILE A 169 10.07 3.61 30.74
CA ILE A 169 9.56 3.59 32.12
C ILE A 169 10.52 2.93 33.11
N LYS A 170 11.48 2.13 32.64
CA LYS A 170 12.51 1.48 33.47
C LYS A 170 13.82 1.40 32.70
N ALA A 171 14.92 1.83 33.32
CA ALA A 171 16.27 1.73 32.77
C ALA A 171 17.23 1.19 33.86
N PRO A 172 17.38 -0.14 33.98
CA PRO A 172 18.22 -0.74 35.01
C PRO A 172 19.63 -0.16 35.01
N HIS A 173 20.14 0.20 36.19
CA HIS A 173 21.45 0.86 36.41
C HIS A 173 21.60 2.29 35.87
N PHE A 174 20.61 2.87 35.18
CA PHE A 174 20.61 4.26 34.73
C PHE A 174 19.73 5.18 35.60
N ASP A 175 18.84 4.61 36.41
CA ASP A 175 17.96 5.35 37.30
C ASP A 175 18.77 6.08 38.38
N GLY A 176 18.73 7.42 38.39
CA GLY A 176 19.51 8.28 39.28
C GLY A 176 20.91 8.67 38.75
N VAL A 177 21.31 8.21 37.56
CA VAL A 177 22.59 8.63 36.94
C VAL A 177 22.52 10.09 36.51
N ALA A 178 23.49 10.90 36.93
CA ALA A 178 23.56 12.32 36.60
C ALA A 178 23.59 12.55 35.07
N GLY A 179 22.68 13.39 34.59
CA GLY A 179 22.52 13.69 33.16
C GLY A 179 21.75 12.64 32.35
N PHE A 180 21.30 11.53 32.95
CA PHE A 180 20.42 10.58 32.28
C PHE A 180 18.95 10.99 32.43
N ASP A 181 18.29 11.24 31.30
CA ASP A 181 16.86 11.54 31.24
C ASP A 181 16.12 10.47 30.42
N ARG A 182 15.15 9.81 31.07
CA ARG A 182 14.30 8.78 30.42
C ARG A 182 13.45 9.36 29.28
N ALA A 183 13.01 10.62 29.37
CA ALA A 183 12.16 11.24 28.35
C ALA A 183 12.90 11.39 27.00
N GLN A 184 14.23 11.52 27.04
CA GLN A 184 15.09 11.59 25.85
C GLN A 184 15.29 10.24 25.16
N ASN A 185 14.96 9.17 25.88
CA ASN A 185 15.22 7.77 25.52
C ASN A 185 13.93 6.98 25.25
N ALA A 186 12.81 7.66 24.99
CA ALA A 186 11.61 7.04 24.44
C ALA A 186 11.87 6.41 23.06
N LEU A 187 11.09 5.38 22.69
CA LEU A 187 11.15 4.73 21.39
C LEU A 187 10.97 5.75 20.25
N PHE A 188 11.60 5.47 19.13
CA PHE A 188 11.38 6.25 17.91
C PHE A 188 9.98 5.95 17.38
N ALA A 189 9.05 6.86 17.67
CA ALA A 189 7.70 6.85 17.13
C ALA A 189 7.72 6.93 15.61
N VAL A 190 6.74 6.27 15.00
CA VAL A 190 6.44 6.26 13.57
C VAL A 190 5.05 6.87 13.42
N HIS A 191 4.84 7.75 12.44
CA HIS A 191 3.53 8.37 12.24
C HIS A 191 2.49 7.29 11.98
N THR A 192 1.35 7.37 12.64
CA THR A 192 0.30 6.34 12.62
C THR A 192 -1.03 7.00 12.36
N PHE A 193 -1.82 6.43 11.46
CA PHE A 193 -3.18 6.85 11.15
C PHE A 193 -4.09 5.62 11.14
N THR A 194 -5.27 5.73 11.77
CA THR A 194 -6.30 4.69 11.69
C THR A 194 -7.51 5.27 10.97
N SER A 195 -7.90 4.68 9.83
CA SER A 195 -9.06 5.16 9.05
C SER A 195 -10.38 4.87 9.78
N ARG A 196 -11.47 5.51 9.32
CA ARG A 196 -12.82 5.29 9.87
C ARG A 196 -13.26 3.82 9.75
N ALA A 197 -12.84 3.16 8.67
CA ALA A 197 -13.07 1.74 8.44
C ALA A 197 -12.10 0.83 9.21
N GLY A 198 -11.09 1.38 9.90
CA GLY A 198 -10.17 0.63 10.76
C GLY A 198 -8.82 0.26 10.14
N PHE A 199 -8.49 0.72 8.93
CA PHE A 199 -7.19 0.45 8.30
C PHE A 199 -6.08 1.23 9.01
N VAL A 200 -4.96 0.56 9.27
CA VAL A 200 -3.83 1.10 10.04
C VAL A 200 -2.70 1.41 9.09
N LEU A 201 -2.51 2.71 8.82
CA LEU A 201 -1.47 3.24 7.96
C LEU A 201 -0.33 3.81 8.80
N VAL A 202 0.91 3.65 8.34
CA VAL A 202 2.10 4.23 8.97
C VAL A 202 2.96 5.02 7.97
N ASN A 203 3.66 6.04 8.45
CA ASN A 203 4.64 6.77 7.65
C ASN A 203 5.95 6.90 8.46
N LEU A 204 7.06 6.47 7.87
CA LEU A 204 8.37 6.41 8.54
C LEU A 204 9.12 7.76 8.52
N ASP A 205 8.66 8.75 7.75
CA ASP A 205 9.31 10.06 7.62
C ASP A 205 9.43 10.73 9.00
N THR A 206 10.63 11.17 9.35
CA THR A 206 10.95 11.68 10.69
C THR A 206 10.57 13.14 10.89
N SER A 207 10.05 13.81 9.86
CA SER A 207 9.48 15.15 9.92
C SER A 207 8.42 15.27 11.01
N LEU A 208 8.40 16.41 11.73
CA LEU A 208 7.47 16.62 12.86
C LEU A 208 5.99 16.55 12.45
N LYS A 209 5.69 16.86 11.19
CA LYS A 209 4.37 16.73 10.58
C LYS A 209 4.55 16.13 9.19
N VAL A 210 3.74 15.12 8.89
CA VAL A 210 3.49 14.62 7.54
C VAL A 210 2.04 14.96 7.15
N PRO A 211 1.73 15.20 5.87
CA PRO A 211 0.33 15.27 5.42
C PRO A 211 -0.41 13.97 5.80
N PRO A 212 -1.71 14.03 6.16
CA PRO A 212 -2.50 12.83 6.39
C PRO A 212 -2.58 11.98 5.10
N PRO A 213 -2.87 10.67 5.21
CA PRO A 213 -3.06 9.85 4.02
C PRO A 213 -4.34 10.25 3.29
N GLU A 214 -4.27 10.28 1.96
CA GLU A 214 -5.45 10.31 1.09
C GLU A 214 -6.14 8.95 1.20
N VAL A 215 -7.36 8.94 1.73
CA VAL A 215 -8.14 7.73 2.02
C VAL A 215 -9.56 7.79 1.46
N GLU A 216 -9.91 8.82 0.71
CA GLU A 216 -11.25 9.09 0.17
C GLU A 216 -11.72 7.94 -0.73
N LEU A 217 -10.84 7.44 -1.62
CA LEU A 217 -11.12 6.28 -2.46
C LEU A 217 -11.25 4.99 -1.64
N LEU A 218 -10.47 4.85 -0.56
CA LEU A 218 -10.53 3.69 0.33
C LEU A 218 -11.84 3.70 1.12
N ASP A 219 -12.21 4.81 1.73
CA ASP A 219 -13.45 5.01 2.47
C ASP A 219 -14.69 4.82 1.57
N ALA A 220 -14.63 5.23 0.29
CA ALA A 220 -15.68 4.94 -0.70
C ALA A 220 -15.78 3.45 -1.06
N PHE A 221 -14.64 2.77 -1.27
CA PHE A 221 -14.59 1.34 -1.58
C PHE A 221 -15.11 0.48 -0.42
N VAL A 222 -14.65 0.75 0.81
CA VAL A 222 -14.98 -0.03 2.01
C VAL A 222 -16.42 0.22 2.47
N GLY A 223 -16.90 1.48 2.39
CA GLY A 223 -18.25 1.86 2.78
C GLY A 223 -19.34 1.21 1.91
N SER A 224 -19.03 0.92 0.65
CA SER A 224 -19.93 0.21 -0.28
C SER A 224 -19.83 -1.33 -0.19
N ARG A 225 -18.99 -1.88 0.72
CA ARG A 225 -18.69 -3.31 0.86
C ARG A 225 -18.83 -3.85 2.29
N GLU A 226 -19.45 -3.08 3.20
CA GLU A 226 -19.62 -3.41 4.63
C GLU A 226 -18.30 -3.67 5.40
N ILE A 227 -17.17 -3.20 4.83
CA ILE A 227 -15.86 -3.26 5.47
C ILE A 227 -15.78 -2.14 6.52
N ALA A 228 -15.56 -2.50 7.79
CA ALA A 228 -15.74 -1.57 8.89
C ALA A 228 -14.82 -1.86 10.09
N LEU A 229 -14.68 -0.86 10.96
CA LEU A 229 -13.88 -0.90 12.20
C LEU A 229 -14.15 -2.14 13.07
N ARG A 230 -15.39 -2.66 13.02
CA ARG A 230 -15.88 -3.81 13.79
C ARG A 230 -15.83 -5.15 13.03
N SER A 231 -15.27 -5.21 11.83
CA SER A 231 -14.99 -6.48 11.16
C SER A 231 -14.15 -7.38 12.05
N ARG A 232 -14.32 -8.70 12.00
CA ARG A 232 -13.55 -9.67 12.78
C ARG A 232 -12.39 -10.18 11.94
N TRP A 233 -11.20 -10.31 12.54
CA TRP A 233 -10.06 -10.97 11.89
C TRP A 233 -10.20 -12.49 12.06
N GLU A 234 -10.22 -13.23 10.95
CA GLU A 234 -10.42 -14.69 10.92
C GLU A 234 -9.11 -15.46 10.98
N GLY A 235 -8.05 -14.89 10.42
CA GLY A 235 -6.76 -15.54 10.25
C GLY A 235 -5.94 -14.86 9.17
N GLY A 236 -4.70 -15.31 9.01
CA GLY A 236 -3.87 -14.84 7.92
C GLY A 236 -2.57 -15.62 7.81
N GLN A 237 -2.08 -15.72 6.58
CA GLN A 237 -0.92 -16.50 6.16
C GLN A 237 0.15 -15.59 5.57
N THR A 238 1.39 -16.04 5.61
CA THR A 238 2.52 -15.36 4.99
C THR A 238 3.18 -16.32 4.01
N VAL A 239 3.38 -15.88 2.78
CA VAL A 239 4.06 -16.63 1.71
C VAL A 239 5.26 -15.80 1.26
N GLU A 240 6.44 -16.40 1.13
CA GLU A 240 7.58 -15.72 0.53
C GLU A 240 7.66 -16.02 -0.97
N GLY A 241 8.18 -15.07 -1.76
CA GLY A 241 8.46 -15.28 -3.18
C GLY A 241 9.70 -14.52 -3.66
N GLN A 242 10.46 -15.15 -4.56
CA GLN A 242 11.65 -14.60 -5.22
C GLN A 242 11.26 -13.76 -6.44
N VAL A 243 10.45 -12.74 -6.18
CA VAL A 243 9.96 -11.76 -7.16
C VAL A 243 10.08 -10.35 -6.61
N ASN A 244 10.29 -9.37 -7.50
CA ASN A 244 10.28 -7.96 -7.12
C ASN A 244 8.86 -7.50 -6.70
N TRP A 245 8.79 -6.68 -5.65
CA TRP A 245 7.55 -6.20 -5.04
C TRP A 245 6.66 -5.40 -6.00
N LYS A 246 7.20 -4.80 -7.06
CA LYS A 246 6.45 -4.06 -8.08
C LYS A 246 5.50 -4.93 -8.91
N LEU A 247 5.60 -6.26 -8.83
CA LEU A 247 4.62 -7.21 -9.38
C LEU A 247 3.38 -7.37 -8.49
N SER A 248 3.31 -6.68 -7.34
CA SER A 248 2.22 -6.73 -6.36
C SER A 248 0.82 -6.59 -6.95
N VAL A 249 0.61 -5.65 -7.89
CA VAL A 249 -0.70 -5.43 -8.53
C VAL A 249 -1.14 -6.68 -9.30
N ARG A 250 -0.26 -7.27 -10.10
CA ARG A 250 -0.57 -8.47 -10.89
C ARG A 250 -0.90 -9.66 -10.00
N ILE A 251 -0.19 -9.80 -8.87
CA ILE A 251 -0.45 -10.83 -7.87
C ILE A 251 -1.81 -10.61 -7.20
N ALA A 252 -2.09 -9.38 -6.77
CA ALA A 252 -3.38 -9.01 -6.17
C ALA A 252 -4.56 -9.24 -7.13
N GLU A 253 -4.37 -8.96 -8.42
CA GLU A 253 -5.38 -9.19 -9.46
C GLU A 253 -5.56 -10.66 -9.83
N SER A 254 -4.49 -11.46 -9.83
CA SER A 254 -4.59 -12.90 -10.06
C SER A 254 -5.47 -13.58 -8.99
N LEU A 255 -5.46 -13.06 -7.75
CA LEU A 255 -6.40 -13.50 -6.72
C LEU A 255 -7.87 -13.14 -7.01
N ILE A 256 -8.18 -12.23 -7.94
CA ILE A 256 -9.55 -11.80 -8.25
C ILE A 256 -10.34 -12.89 -8.98
N ASP A 257 -9.67 -13.75 -9.76
CA ASP A 257 -10.34 -14.77 -10.57
C ASP A 257 -10.88 -15.92 -9.70
N THR A 258 -12.15 -15.77 -9.33
CA THR A 258 -12.78 -16.46 -8.20
C THR A 258 -13.91 -17.39 -8.61
N GLU A 259 -13.89 -17.97 -9.82
CA GLU A 259 -14.82 -19.06 -10.15
C GLU A 259 -14.76 -20.22 -9.13
N GLY A 260 -13.57 -20.54 -8.61
CA GLY A 260 -13.37 -21.56 -7.57
C GLY A 260 -13.90 -21.20 -6.17
N ILE A 261 -13.97 -19.91 -5.82
CA ILE A 261 -14.60 -19.47 -4.56
C ILE A 261 -16.12 -19.30 -4.77
N ARG A 262 -16.54 -18.88 -5.97
CA ARG A 262 -17.96 -18.77 -6.37
C ARG A 262 -18.64 -20.15 -6.47
N SER A 263 -17.91 -21.22 -6.78
CA SER A 263 -18.45 -22.58 -6.90
C SER A 263 -18.70 -23.30 -5.57
N LEU A 264 -18.16 -22.79 -4.45
CA LEU A 264 -18.41 -23.30 -3.10
C LEU A 264 -19.78 -22.86 -2.51
N GLY A 265 -20.64 -22.21 -3.32
CA GLY A 265 -21.98 -21.76 -2.94
C GLY A 265 -23.07 -22.24 -3.89
N SER A 266 -24.14 -22.81 -3.33
CA SER A 266 -25.35 -23.20 -4.08
C SER A 266 -25.93 -22.00 -4.83
N GLN A 267 -26.23 -22.18 -6.13
CA GLN A 267 -26.69 -21.08 -6.99
C GLN A 267 -28.17 -20.74 -6.76
N ARG A 268 -28.46 -19.43 -6.66
CA ARG A 268 -29.63 -18.83 -7.32
C ARG A 268 -29.14 -17.77 -8.29
N ARG A 269 -29.36 -18.00 -9.59
CA ARG A 269 -29.08 -17.04 -10.67
C ARG A 269 -30.36 -16.30 -11.01
N PHE A 270 -30.33 -14.97 -10.97
CA PHE A 270 -31.26 -14.17 -11.78
C PHE A 270 -30.64 -13.97 -13.17
N PRO A 271 -31.45 -13.99 -14.26
CA PRO A 271 -30.93 -13.76 -15.60
C PRO A 271 -30.36 -12.34 -15.76
N SER A 272 -29.19 -12.23 -16.40
CA SER A 272 -28.50 -10.95 -16.64
C SER A 272 -29.34 -9.92 -17.40
N TRP A 273 -30.21 -10.38 -18.32
CA TRP A 273 -31.13 -9.50 -19.06
C TRP A 273 -32.10 -8.74 -18.15
N LEU A 274 -32.45 -9.30 -16.98
CA LEU A 274 -33.40 -8.69 -16.04
C LEU A 274 -32.75 -7.52 -15.29
N LEU A 275 -31.45 -7.61 -14.98
CA LEU A 275 -30.69 -6.56 -14.29
C LEU A 275 -30.39 -5.38 -15.23
N ASN A 276 -29.96 -5.66 -16.47
CA ASN A 276 -29.74 -4.61 -17.48
C ASN A 276 -31.01 -3.82 -17.79
N ARG A 277 -32.20 -4.45 -17.74
CA ARG A 277 -33.49 -3.78 -17.98
C ARG A 277 -33.95 -2.86 -16.83
N LEU A 278 -33.33 -2.98 -15.65
CA LEU A 278 -33.61 -2.14 -14.47
C LEU A 278 -32.58 -1.01 -14.29
N GLY A 279 -31.62 -0.84 -15.20
CA GLY A 279 -30.58 0.20 -15.10
C GLY A 279 -29.60 -0.01 -13.94
N VAL A 280 -29.58 -1.20 -13.33
CA VAL A 280 -28.68 -1.53 -12.22
C VAL A 280 -27.32 -1.97 -12.79
N SER A 281 -26.35 -1.06 -12.82
CA SER A 281 -24.96 -1.44 -13.12
C SER A 281 -24.40 -2.28 -11.98
N GLN A 282 -24.27 -3.59 -12.20
CA GLN A 282 -23.33 -4.41 -11.41
C GLN A 282 -21.89 -4.08 -11.82
N GLU A 283 -20.95 -4.42 -10.94
CA GLU A 283 -19.49 -4.40 -11.16
C GLU A 283 -18.78 -3.03 -11.05
N GLY A 284 -18.81 -2.45 -9.85
CA GLY A 284 -17.64 -1.74 -9.35
C GLY A 284 -16.56 -2.76 -8.92
N SER A 285 -15.28 -2.50 -9.17
CA SER A 285 -14.16 -3.43 -8.92
C SER A 285 -14.26 -4.17 -7.57
N ALA A 286 -14.00 -5.48 -7.55
CA ALA A 286 -13.97 -6.27 -6.31
C ALA A 286 -12.70 -6.01 -5.46
N SER A 287 -11.72 -5.28 -6.00
CA SER A 287 -10.42 -4.99 -5.38
C SER A 287 -10.05 -3.52 -5.51
N MET A 288 -9.29 -3.01 -4.54
CA MET A 288 -8.65 -1.70 -4.55
C MET A 288 -7.20 -1.82 -4.10
N THR A 289 -6.28 -1.19 -4.85
CA THR A 289 -4.88 -1.02 -4.44
C THR A 289 -4.73 0.24 -3.58
N VAL A 290 -4.12 0.09 -2.41
CA VAL A 290 -3.60 1.14 -1.54
C VAL A 290 -2.08 1.18 -1.75
N PHE A 291 -1.62 2.19 -2.50
CA PHE A 291 -0.21 2.38 -2.81
C PHE A 291 0.64 2.45 -1.52
N PRO A 292 1.86 1.87 -1.48
CA PRO A 292 2.54 1.15 -2.56
C PRO A 292 2.34 -0.37 -2.57
N ILE A 293 1.88 -0.98 -1.45
CA ILE A 293 2.09 -2.42 -1.21
C ILE A 293 0.85 -3.21 -0.82
N THR A 294 -0.31 -2.57 -0.63
CA THR A 294 -1.47 -3.24 -0.05
C THR A 294 -2.63 -3.28 -1.03
N ALA A 295 -3.26 -4.43 -1.21
CA ALA A 295 -4.53 -4.57 -1.92
C ALA A 295 -5.62 -4.99 -0.94
N VAL A 296 -6.78 -4.32 -1.01
CA VAL A 296 -7.98 -4.62 -0.24
C VAL A 296 -9.01 -5.22 -1.18
N LYS A 297 -9.51 -6.42 -0.87
CA LYS A 297 -10.41 -7.16 -1.76
C LYS A 297 -11.65 -7.65 -1.00
N ALA A 298 -12.83 -7.36 -1.54
CA ALA A 298 -14.07 -7.96 -1.05
C ALA A 298 -14.29 -9.35 -1.66
N ILE A 299 -14.90 -10.25 -0.89
CA ILE A 299 -15.27 -11.59 -1.31
C ILE A 299 -16.80 -11.67 -1.30
N ASP A 300 -17.39 -11.59 -2.49
CA ASP A 300 -18.83 -11.42 -2.67
C ASP A 300 -19.68 -12.48 -1.94
N ARG A 301 -20.87 -12.05 -1.49
CA ARG A 301 -22.00 -12.85 -0.98
C ARG A 301 -21.94 -13.40 0.44
N LYS A 302 -20.87 -13.20 1.21
CA LYS A 302 -20.80 -13.70 2.61
C LYS A 302 -20.19 -12.74 3.65
N GLY A 303 -19.98 -11.47 3.29
CA GLY A 303 -19.41 -10.48 4.22
C GLY A 303 -17.94 -10.71 4.55
N TYR A 304 -17.22 -11.53 3.77
CA TYR A 304 -15.77 -11.69 3.90
C TYR A 304 -15.03 -10.70 3.02
N TRP A 305 -13.84 -10.33 3.47
CA TRP A 305 -12.89 -9.52 2.70
C TRP A 305 -11.47 -9.85 3.16
N CYS A 306 -10.47 -9.56 2.33
CA CYS A 306 -9.08 -9.80 2.66
C CYS A 306 -8.18 -8.62 2.30
N THR A 307 -7.01 -8.59 2.93
CA THR A 307 -5.89 -7.72 2.54
C THR A 307 -4.70 -8.57 2.11
N LEU A 308 -4.11 -8.23 0.96
CA LEU A 308 -2.80 -8.72 0.54
C LEU A 308 -1.79 -7.58 0.70
N THR A 309 -0.79 -7.75 1.57
CA THR A 309 0.31 -6.79 1.75
C THR A 309 1.61 -7.40 1.21
N CYS A 310 2.17 -6.79 0.19
CA CYS A 310 3.36 -7.22 -0.55
C CYS A 310 4.61 -6.54 0.02
N ILE A 311 5.15 -7.08 1.10
CA ILE A 311 6.26 -6.47 1.86
C ILE A 311 7.60 -6.78 1.17
N PRO A 312 8.33 -5.80 0.62
CA PRO A 312 9.64 -6.05 0.06
C PRO A 312 10.65 -6.45 1.15
N VAL A 313 11.45 -7.46 0.83
CA VAL A 313 12.57 -7.95 1.65
C VAL A 313 13.89 -7.54 1.00
N SER A 314 14.01 -7.69 -0.32
CA SER A 314 15.13 -7.21 -1.15
C SER A 314 14.62 -6.78 -2.53
N ALA A 315 15.53 -6.34 -3.41
CA ALA A 315 15.24 -6.08 -4.81
C ALA A 315 14.58 -7.29 -5.54
N GLN A 316 14.82 -8.52 -5.08
CA GLN A 316 14.37 -9.74 -5.76
C GLN A 316 13.55 -10.68 -4.86
N LYS A 317 13.21 -10.26 -3.63
CA LYS A 317 12.43 -11.05 -2.67
C LYS A 317 11.33 -10.23 -2.03
N THR A 318 10.12 -10.77 -2.03
CA THR A 318 8.92 -10.18 -1.44
C THR A 318 8.23 -11.17 -0.49
N SER A 319 7.72 -10.67 0.63
CA SER A 319 6.90 -11.40 1.59
C SER A 319 5.44 -10.97 1.46
N PHE A 320 4.57 -11.91 1.12
CA PHE A 320 3.16 -11.69 0.85
C PHE A 320 2.33 -12.07 2.07
N ARG A 321 1.80 -11.06 2.76
CA ARG A 321 0.90 -11.24 3.90
C ARG A 321 -0.56 -11.20 3.43
N LEU A 322 -1.26 -12.33 3.57
CA LEU A 322 -2.71 -12.41 3.35
C LEU A 322 -3.41 -12.45 4.71
N ASP A 323 -4.34 -11.52 4.96
CA ASP A 323 -5.23 -11.54 6.14
C ASP A 323 -6.69 -11.57 5.69
N LEU A 324 -7.49 -12.46 6.28
CA LEU A 324 -8.93 -12.62 6.03
C LEU A 324 -9.75 -12.04 7.19
N TYR A 325 -10.85 -11.40 6.85
CA TYR A 325 -11.78 -10.77 7.78
C TYR A 325 -13.23 -11.08 7.42
N SER A 326 -14.13 -11.01 8.40
CA SER A 326 -15.59 -11.08 8.22
C SER A 326 -16.30 -9.83 8.74
N SER A 327 -17.53 -9.61 8.31
CA SER A 327 -18.50 -8.76 9.00
C SER A 327 -18.80 -9.31 10.41
N SER A 328 -19.32 -8.47 11.31
CA SER A 328 -19.33 -8.73 12.76
C SER A 328 -20.33 -9.79 13.26
N SER A 329 -21.06 -10.47 12.36
CA SER A 329 -21.95 -11.59 12.70
C SER A 329 -21.25 -12.93 12.42
N SER A 330 -20.97 -13.72 13.46
CA SER A 330 -20.31 -15.02 13.30
C SER A 330 -21.02 -16.15 14.05
N SER A 331 -21.44 -17.17 13.32
CA SER A 331 -21.86 -18.48 13.85
C SER A 331 -20.71 -19.50 13.79
N SER A 332 -20.86 -20.66 14.43
CA SER A 332 -19.84 -21.72 14.42
C SER A 332 -19.53 -22.28 13.02
N SER A 333 -20.50 -22.30 12.10
CA SER A 333 -20.30 -22.73 10.71
C SER A 333 -19.38 -21.80 9.93
N MET A 334 -19.37 -20.50 10.25
CA MET A 334 -18.51 -19.51 9.59
C MET A 334 -17.02 -19.71 9.90
N ILE A 335 -16.65 -20.28 11.05
CA ILE A 335 -15.25 -20.54 11.40
C ILE A 335 -14.62 -21.61 10.50
N SER A 336 -15.37 -22.68 10.19
CA SER A 336 -14.91 -23.72 9.26
C SER A 336 -14.74 -23.14 7.84
N GLU A 337 -15.70 -22.31 7.44
CA GLU A 337 -15.67 -21.66 6.14
C GLU A 337 -14.50 -20.67 5.99
N ALA A 338 -14.27 -19.80 6.98
CA ALA A 338 -13.18 -18.84 6.94
C ALA A 338 -11.80 -19.52 6.82
N LYS A 339 -11.62 -20.69 7.45
CA LYS A 339 -10.43 -21.53 7.26
C LYS A 339 -10.30 -22.04 5.82
N ALA A 340 -11.39 -22.54 5.24
CA ALA A 340 -11.40 -23.03 3.85
C ALA A 340 -11.09 -21.89 2.85
N ILE A 341 -11.71 -20.72 3.01
CA ILE A 341 -11.44 -19.52 2.20
C ILE A 341 -9.97 -19.09 2.32
N THR A 342 -9.44 -19.05 3.55
CA THR A 342 -8.02 -18.71 3.79
C THR A 342 -7.09 -19.70 3.10
N GLN A 343 -7.35 -21.00 3.22
CA GLN A 343 -6.52 -22.04 2.62
C GLN A 343 -6.54 -21.97 1.08
N GLU A 344 -7.72 -21.90 0.47
CA GLU A 344 -7.88 -21.82 -0.99
C GLU A 344 -7.21 -20.56 -1.56
N THR A 345 -7.38 -19.41 -0.90
CA THR A 345 -6.76 -18.15 -1.31
C THR A 345 -5.23 -18.21 -1.14
N THR A 346 -4.73 -18.89 -0.10
CA THR A 346 -3.28 -19.09 0.12
C THR A 346 -2.69 -20.04 -0.93
N ASN A 347 -3.36 -21.14 -1.25
CA ASN A 347 -2.94 -22.08 -2.30
C ASN A 347 -2.84 -21.37 -3.67
N ARG A 348 -3.82 -20.52 -4.00
CA ARG A 348 -3.79 -19.70 -5.22
C ARG A 348 -2.63 -18.71 -5.21
N LEU A 349 -2.43 -17.98 -4.10
CA LEU A 349 -1.31 -17.06 -3.94
C LEU A 349 0.04 -17.75 -4.15
N GLN A 350 0.24 -18.93 -3.56
CA GLN A 350 1.44 -19.75 -3.76
C GLN A 350 1.63 -20.15 -5.22
N LYS A 351 0.56 -20.60 -5.90
CA LYS A 351 0.62 -20.96 -7.32
C LYS A 351 1.00 -19.76 -8.20
N THR A 352 0.31 -18.62 -8.04
CA THR A 352 0.60 -17.38 -8.78
C THR A 352 2.04 -16.90 -8.55
N ILE A 353 2.55 -16.99 -7.30
CA ILE A 353 3.93 -16.63 -6.99
C ILE A 353 4.90 -17.57 -7.71
N ALA A 354 4.69 -18.89 -7.70
CA ALA A 354 5.57 -19.85 -8.37
C ALA A 354 5.59 -19.69 -9.91
N GLU A 355 4.44 -19.38 -10.52
CA GLU A 355 4.33 -19.06 -11.95
C GLU A 355 5.11 -17.78 -12.27
N LEU A 356 4.94 -16.72 -11.47
CA LEU A 356 5.66 -15.46 -11.64
C LEU A 356 7.16 -15.59 -11.34
N GLU A 357 7.59 -16.35 -10.35
CA GLU A 357 9.01 -16.64 -10.09
C GLU A 357 9.68 -17.32 -11.29
N THR A 358 8.98 -18.25 -11.92
CA THR A 358 9.50 -18.99 -13.08
C THR A 358 9.67 -18.05 -14.27
N ALA A 359 8.67 -17.22 -14.56
CA ALA A 359 8.78 -16.20 -15.61
C ALA A 359 9.81 -15.12 -15.25
N TYR A 360 9.87 -14.69 -13.99
CA TYR A 360 10.83 -13.71 -13.48
C TYR A 360 12.26 -14.20 -13.70
N ARG A 361 12.56 -15.46 -13.33
CA ARG A 361 13.88 -16.09 -13.51
C ARG A 361 14.29 -16.21 -14.98
N SER A 362 13.40 -16.73 -15.84
CA SER A 362 13.64 -16.81 -17.30
C SER A 362 14.05 -15.45 -17.87
N CYS A 363 13.38 -14.40 -17.41
CA CYS A 363 13.63 -13.03 -17.83
C CYS A 363 14.92 -12.37 -17.28
N LEU A 364 15.64 -13.04 -16.38
CA LEU A 364 16.99 -12.64 -15.96
C LEU A 364 18.08 -13.42 -16.70
N GLU A 365 17.75 -14.57 -17.26
CA GLU A 365 18.65 -15.44 -18.02
C GLU A 365 18.67 -15.05 -19.51
N ASP A 366 17.51 -14.67 -20.08
CA ASP A 366 17.40 -14.18 -21.45
C ASP A 366 17.91 -12.73 -21.61
N THR A 367 19.18 -12.61 -22.01
CA THR A 367 19.83 -11.32 -22.33
C THR A 367 19.42 -10.74 -23.70
N SER A 368 18.69 -11.50 -24.53
CA SER A 368 18.24 -11.09 -25.86
C SER A 368 16.74 -10.75 -25.88
N SER A 369 16.43 -9.47 -26.06
CA SER A 369 15.08 -8.89 -26.22
C SER A 369 14.17 -8.91 -24.98
N ALA A 370 13.90 -7.71 -24.47
CA ALA A 370 12.86 -7.32 -23.53
C ALA A 370 11.87 -8.43 -23.09
N CYS A 371 12.05 -8.93 -21.87
CA CYS A 371 11.08 -9.79 -21.20
C CYS A 371 9.68 -9.15 -21.19
N VAL A 372 8.77 -9.71 -21.99
CA VAL A 372 7.36 -9.26 -22.08
C VAL A 372 6.66 -9.39 -20.73
N THR A 373 6.99 -10.43 -19.95
CA THR A 373 6.45 -10.66 -18.59
C THR A 373 6.87 -9.58 -17.58
N LEU A 374 7.93 -8.81 -17.85
CA LEU A 374 8.41 -7.70 -17.01
C LEU A 374 8.08 -6.33 -17.60
N GLN A 375 7.54 -6.24 -18.82
CA GLN A 375 7.04 -4.97 -19.33
C GLN A 375 5.75 -4.57 -18.60
N PRO A 376 5.54 -3.27 -18.29
CA PRO A 376 4.29 -2.80 -17.70
C PRO A 376 3.08 -3.18 -18.56
N THR A 377 2.09 -3.83 -17.95
CA THR A 377 0.81 -4.13 -18.59
C THR A 377 -0.17 -2.99 -18.34
N ALA A 378 -1.27 -2.92 -19.09
CA ALA A 378 -2.33 -1.93 -18.82
C ALA A 378 -2.87 -1.95 -17.38
N LYS A 379 -2.70 -3.06 -16.66
CA LYS A 379 -3.20 -3.23 -15.28
C LYS A 379 -2.27 -2.66 -14.21
N ASP A 380 -0.95 -2.81 -14.39
CA ASP A 380 0.05 -2.31 -13.44
C ASP A 380 0.78 -1.04 -13.92
N ALA A 381 0.56 -0.57 -15.16
CA ALA A 381 1.18 0.65 -15.69
C ALA A 381 1.03 1.88 -14.76
N GLY A 382 -0.16 2.11 -14.20
CA GLY A 382 -0.39 3.21 -13.26
C GLY A 382 0.43 3.08 -11.96
N MET A 383 0.64 1.84 -11.49
CA MET A 383 1.50 1.55 -10.35
C MET A 383 2.98 1.78 -10.71
N GLN A 384 3.46 1.22 -11.83
CA GLN A 384 4.85 1.41 -12.27
C GLN A 384 5.18 2.91 -12.46
N GLN A 385 4.24 3.67 -13.03
CA GLN A 385 4.37 5.13 -13.20
C GLN A 385 4.44 5.86 -11.86
N ALA A 386 3.56 5.54 -10.89
CA ALA A 386 3.59 6.14 -9.56
C ALA A 386 4.89 5.86 -8.79
N VAL A 387 5.46 4.65 -8.92
CA VAL A 387 6.80 4.34 -8.40
C VAL A 387 7.84 5.22 -9.09
N LEU A 388 7.83 5.28 -10.42
CA LEU A 388 8.81 6.03 -11.21
C LEU A 388 8.80 7.52 -10.87
N ASP A 389 7.62 8.13 -10.73
CA ASP A 389 7.47 9.54 -10.38
C ASP A 389 7.94 9.82 -8.95
N ALA A 390 7.71 8.90 -8.01
CA ALA A 390 8.27 8.98 -6.67
C ALA A 390 9.81 8.93 -6.68
N LEU A 391 10.42 8.04 -7.48
CA LEU A 391 11.88 7.96 -7.62
C LEU A 391 12.46 9.22 -8.27
N LYS A 392 11.88 9.68 -9.39
CA LYS A 392 12.28 10.92 -10.09
C LYS A 392 12.19 12.14 -9.16
N THR A 393 11.13 12.23 -8.35
CA THR A 393 10.94 13.30 -7.37
C THR A 393 11.98 13.25 -6.25
N HIS A 394 12.31 12.07 -5.75
CA HIS A 394 13.31 11.91 -4.68
C HIS A 394 14.73 12.19 -5.18
N LEU A 395 15.12 11.67 -6.35
CA LEU A 395 16.42 11.98 -6.97
C LEU A 395 16.60 13.48 -7.25
N LYS A 396 15.52 14.19 -7.60
CA LYS A 396 15.55 15.66 -7.74
C LYS A 396 15.87 16.36 -6.42
N LEU A 397 15.28 15.90 -5.32
CA LEU A 397 15.55 16.43 -3.97
C LEU A 397 17.00 16.20 -3.55
N GLU A 398 17.57 15.04 -3.85
CA GLU A 398 18.96 14.69 -3.52
C GLU A 398 19.97 15.51 -4.33
N ARG A 399 19.72 15.69 -5.64
CA ARG A 399 20.49 16.61 -6.49
C ARG A 399 20.46 18.05 -5.98
N GLN A 400 19.34 18.49 -5.39
CA GLN A 400 19.21 19.82 -4.78
C GLN A 400 19.97 19.94 -3.44
N GLN A 401 20.17 18.84 -2.71
CA GLN A 401 20.89 18.82 -1.43
C GLN A 401 22.38 18.42 -1.57
N GLY A 402 22.80 17.89 -2.72
CA GLY A 402 24.15 17.40 -2.97
C GLY A 402 24.49 16.08 -2.25
N ALA A 403 23.50 15.39 -1.69
CA ALA A 403 23.66 14.17 -0.89
C ALA A 403 22.40 13.29 -0.94
N GLU A 404 22.55 12.01 -0.58
CA GLU A 404 21.42 11.11 -0.39
C GLU A 404 20.54 11.56 0.79
N VAL A 405 19.22 11.43 0.64
CA VAL A 405 18.24 11.86 1.63
C VAL A 405 17.58 10.63 2.24
N PHE A 406 17.63 10.53 3.57
CA PHE A 406 17.07 9.41 4.33
C PHE A 406 15.92 9.88 5.25
N PRO A 407 14.66 9.97 4.76
CA PRO A 407 13.53 10.51 5.53
C PRO A 407 13.26 9.77 6.85
N ALA A 408 13.42 8.44 6.86
CA ALA A 408 13.30 7.62 8.08
C ALA A 408 14.51 7.74 9.05
N MET A 409 15.59 8.43 8.67
CA MET A 409 16.75 8.62 9.54
C MET A 409 16.55 9.84 10.43
N ARG A 410 16.45 9.61 11.75
CA ARG A 410 16.43 10.71 12.72
C ARG A 410 17.84 11.30 12.84
N LYS A 411 17.98 12.61 12.65
CA LYS A 411 19.22 13.32 12.96
C LYS A 411 19.62 13.06 14.42
N PRO A 412 20.91 12.82 14.72
CA PRO A 412 21.41 12.76 16.09
C PRO A 412 21.04 14.02 16.89
N ARG A 413 20.98 13.90 18.22
CA ARG A 413 20.86 15.08 19.08
C ARG A 413 22.24 15.69 19.27
N GLU A 414 22.47 16.80 18.58
CA GLU A 414 23.64 17.62 18.77
C GLU A 414 23.69 18.18 20.21
N ASN A 415 24.89 18.12 20.79
CA ASN A 415 25.28 18.68 22.06
C ASN A 415 26.81 18.75 22.08
N ALA A 416 27.40 19.56 22.96
CA ALA A 416 28.84 19.79 22.97
C ALA A 416 29.71 18.50 23.02
N ARG A 417 29.25 17.42 23.69
CA ARG A 417 29.98 16.13 23.69
C ARG A 417 29.80 15.35 22.38
N PHE A 418 28.62 15.42 21.76
CA PHE A 418 28.38 14.84 20.44
C PHE A 418 29.22 15.57 19.38
N GLU A 419 29.27 16.90 19.40
CA GLU A 419 30.11 17.70 18.51
C GLU A 419 31.61 17.41 18.69
N GLN A 420 32.07 17.27 19.94
CA GLN A 420 33.44 16.84 20.24
C GLN A 420 33.74 15.42 19.71
N ALA A 421 32.81 14.49 19.86
CA ALA A 421 32.95 13.13 19.34
C ALA A 421 32.96 13.09 17.80
N GLU A 422 32.04 13.81 17.15
CA GLU A 422 32.00 13.98 15.69
C GLU A 422 33.27 14.64 15.14
N LYS A 423 33.80 15.65 15.83
CA LYS A 423 35.07 16.29 15.46
C LYS A 423 36.22 15.31 15.58
N LEU A 424 36.29 14.55 16.67
CA LEU A 424 37.31 13.51 16.86
C LEU A 424 37.21 12.40 15.81
N CYS A 425 36.00 11.94 15.48
CA CYS A 425 35.80 10.95 14.40
C CYS A 425 36.28 11.50 13.06
N LYS A 426 35.95 12.76 12.71
CA LYS A 426 36.43 13.40 11.48
C LYS A 426 37.94 13.61 11.47
N GLU A 427 38.53 13.98 12.60
CA GLU A 427 39.99 14.07 12.74
C GLU A 427 40.64 12.69 12.53
N LEU A 428 40.06 11.61 13.06
CA LEU A 428 40.54 10.24 12.85
C LEU A 428 40.34 9.72 11.41
N ASP A 429 39.19 10.01 10.78
CA ASP A 429 38.90 9.65 9.39
C ASP A 429 39.73 10.47 8.38
N CYS A 430 40.20 11.66 8.77
CA CYS A 430 41.13 12.49 8.00
C CYS A 430 42.62 12.16 8.26
N VAL A 431 42.94 11.38 9.29
CA VAL A 431 44.28 10.78 9.44
C VAL A 431 44.33 9.56 8.52
N ASP A 432 45.27 9.57 7.58
CA ASP A 432 45.39 8.62 6.48
C ASP A 432 44.95 7.18 6.78
N ARG A 433 44.23 6.59 5.82
CA ARG A 433 44.13 5.13 5.69
C ARG A 433 45.51 4.56 5.36
N GLY A 434 46.33 4.39 6.39
CA GLY A 434 47.50 3.53 6.36
C GLY A 434 47.11 2.11 5.91
N PRO A 435 48.08 1.32 5.41
CA PRO A 435 47.76 0.06 4.76
C PRO A 435 47.10 -0.93 5.72
N ASP A 436 45.88 -1.32 5.34
CA ASP A 436 45.21 -2.58 5.63
C ASP A 436 45.28 -3.10 7.07
N MET A 437 44.24 -2.81 7.85
CA MET A 437 43.90 -3.56 9.07
C MET A 437 42.64 -4.40 8.80
N SER A 438 42.80 -5.42 7.98
CA SER A 438 41.88 -6.54 7.89
C SER A 438 41.78 -7.27 9.24
N TRP A 439 40.61 -7.27 9.85
CA TRP A 439 40.24 -8.07 11.03
C TRP A 439 38.88 -8.73 10.80
#